data_AF-A0A7Y3PJB0-F1
#
_entry.id   AF-A0A7Y3PJB0-F1
#
_cell.length_a   1.000
_cell.length_b   1.000
_cell.length_c   1.000
_cell.angle_alpha   90.00
_cell.angle_beta   90.00
_cell.angle_gamma   90.00
#
_symmetry.space_group_name_H-M   'P 1'
#
loop_
_entity.id
_entity.type
_entity.pdbx_description
1 polymer ?
#
loop_
_entity_poly.entity_id
_entity_poly.type
_entity_poly.pdbx_seq_one_letter_code
_entity_poly.pdbx_strand_id
1 'polypeptide(L)' 'MIFQEEGPDDFVIRLSRDEVLLLNNALNEVCNAIEVWEFSTRLGSKREEALEMLNEIGRALA' A
#
# COMPACT_ATOMS: atom_id res chain seq x y z
N MET A 1 -4.48 18.15 11.76
CA MET A 1 -3.25 17.39 11.54
C MET A 1 -3.24 16.32 12.61
N ILE A 2 -3.57 15.08 12.25
CA ILE A 2 -3.55 13.97 13.20
C ILE A 2 -2.09 13.50 13.20
N PHE A 3 -1.36 13.76 14.28
CA PHE A 3 -0.10 13.07 14.53
C PHE A 3 -0.49 11.70 15.07
N GLN A 4 -0.29 10.67 14.26
CA GLN A 4 -0.33 9.30 14.75
C GLN A 4 1.04 9.08 15.42
N GLU A 5 1.04 8.71 16.70
CA GLU A 5 2.28 8.31 17.37
C GLU A 5 2.84 7.09 16.61
N GLU A 6 4.07 7.21 16.11
CA GLU A 6 4.75 6.06 15.52
C GLU A 6 4.95 5.02 16.61
N GLY A 7 4.45 3.82 16.36
CA GLY A 7 4.64 2.67 17.23
C GLY A 7 6.12 2.29 17.30
N PRO A 8 6.54 1.54 18.33
CA PRO A 8 7.93 1.11 18.49
C PRO A 8 8.46 0.25 17.32
N ASP A 9 7.58 -0.22 16.42
CA ASP A 9 7.88 -1.07 15.26
C ASP A 9 7.64 -0.38 13.90
N ASP A 10 7.37 0.93 13.89
CA ASP A 10 7.12 1.67 12.65
C ASP A 10 8.43 2.05 11.95
N PHE A 11 8.43 1.99 10.61
CA PHE A 11 9.56 2.41 9.78
C PHE A 11 9.15 3.55 8.85
N VAL A 12 9.92 4.63 8.86
CA VAL A 12 9.73 5.77 7.95
C VAL A 12 10.62 5.62 6.72
N ILE A 13 10.01 5.59 5.54
CA ILE A 13 10.70 5.65 4.25
C ILE A 13 10.38 6.98 3.56
N ARG A 14 11.41 7.71 3.12
CA ARG A 14 11.25 8.93 2.33
C ARG A 14 11.36 8.60 0.85
N LEU A 15 10.30 8.90 0.10
CA LEU A 15 10.21 8.64 -1.33
C LEU A 15 9.89 9.95 -2.07
N SER A 16 10.35 10.05 -3.30
CA SER A 16 9.88 11.05 -4.26
C SER A 16 8.45 10.75 -4.70
N ARG A 17 7.76 11.75 -5.25
CA ARG A 17 6.39 11.58 -5.77
C ARG A 17 6.32 10.49 -6.84
N ASP A 18 7.32 10.39 -7.70
CA ASP A 18 7.36 9.41 -8.79
C ASP A 18 7.57 7.98 -8.26
N GLU A 19 8.36 7.81 -7.20
CA GLU A 19 8.51 6.51 -6.52
C GLU A 19 7.22 6.09 -5.82
N VAL A 20 6.50 7.02 -5.19
CA VAL A 20 5.18 6.74 -4.60
C VAL A 20 4.16 6.36 -5.68
N LEU A 21 4.18 7.04 -6.83
CA LEU A 21 3.34 6.69 -7.98
C LEU A 21 3.67 5.28 -8.51
N LEU A 22 4.96 4.94 -8.61
CA LEU A 22 5.40 3.60 -9.00
C LEU A 22 4.88 2.52 -8.03
N LEU A 23 4.98 2.76 -6.72
CA LEU A 23 4.46 1.85 -5.70
C LEU A 23 2.94 1.71 -5.79
N ASN A 24 2.21 2.81 -5.97
CA ASN A 24 0.76 2.79 -6.13
C ASN A 24 0.34 1.95 -7.35
N ASN A 25 1.04 2.10 -8.47
CA ASN A 25 0.79 1.31 -9.68
C ASN A 25 1.14 -0.16 -9.46
N ALA A 26 2.27 -0.48 -8.82
CA ALA A 26 2.65 -1.85 -8.49
C ALA A 26 1.61 -2.51 -7.56
N LEU A 27 1.11 -1.79 -6.57
CA LEU A 27 0.06 -2.27 -5.67
C LEU A 27 -1.26 -2.51 -6.42
N ASN A 28 -1.61 -1.63 -7.38
CA ASN A 28 -2.76 -1.83 -8.25
C ASN A 28 -2.62 -3.11 -9.09
N GLU A 29 -1.45 -3.37 -9.66
CA GLU A 29 -1.20 -4.58 -10.45
C GLU A 29 -1.38 -5.84 -9.60
N VAL A 30 -0.75 -5.93 -8.42
CA VAL A 30 -0.90 -7.13 -7.57
C VAL A 30 -2.34 -7.35 -7.10
N CYS A 31 -3.08 -6.27 -6.79
CA CYS A 31 -4.51 -6.31 -6.43
C CYS A 31 -5.42 -6.90 -7.52
N ASN A 32 -4.98 -6.89 -8.78
CA ASN A 32 -5.74 -7.39 -9.92
C ASN A 32 -5.13 -8.67 -10.55
N ALA A 33 -3.84 -8.94 -10.35
CA ALA A 33 -3.12 -10.05 -10.97
C ALA A 33 -3.13 -11.34 -10.13
N ILE A 34 -3.36 -11.25 -8.82
CA ILE A 34 -3.33 -12.40 -7.92
C ILE A 34 -4.75 -12.85 -7.58
N GLU A 35 -4.99 -14.16 -7.70
CA GLU A 35 -6.24 -14.77 -7.25
C GLU A 35 -6.45 -14.56 -5.75
N VAL A 36 -7.68 -14.27 -5.34
CA VAL A 36 -8.00 -13.89 -3.95
C VAL A 36 -7.53 -14.94 -2.93
N TRP A 37 -7.62 -16.22 -3.27
CA TRP A 37 -7.21 -17.32 -2.39
C TRP A 37 -5.70 -17.47 -2.23
N GLU A 38 -4.88 -16.96 -3.16
CA GLU A 38 -3.41 -16.94 -3.06
C GLU A 38 -2.87 -15.65 -2.44
N PHE A 39 -3.71 -14.60 -2.37
CA PHE A 39 -3.30 -13.23 -2.08
C PHE A 39 -2.54 -13.11 -0.76
N SER A 40 -3.11 -13.65 0.33
CA SER A 40 -2.49 -13.62 1.65
C SER A 40 -1.19 -14.40 1.72
N THR A 41 -1.06 -15.47 0.94
CA THR A 41 0.17 -16.27 0.91
C THR A 41 1.30 -15.54 0.18
N ARG A 42 0.98 -14.80 -0.90
CA ARG A 42 1.97 -14.10 -1.72
C ARG A 42 2.34 -12.72 -1.19
N LEU A 43 1.37 -11.98 -0.65
CA LEU A 43 1.56 -10.59 -0.23
C LEU A 43 1.66 -10.43 1.29
N GLY A 44 1.23 -11.44 2.07
CA GLY A 44 1.22 -11.36 3.53
C GLY A 44 0.08 -10.51 4.11
N SER A 45 -0.85 -10.06 3.27
CA SER A 45 -2.03 -9.26 3.66
C SER A 45 -3.29 -9.75 2.98
N LYS A 46 -4.46 -9.32 3.45
CA LYS A 46 -5.71 -9.55 2.70
C LYS A 46 -5.80 -8.61 1.52
N ARG A 47 -6.52 -9.01 0.48
CA ARG A 47 -6.74 -8.18 -0.71
C ARG A 47 -7.43 -6.87 -0.36
N GLU A 48 -8.36 -6.90 0.59
CA GLU A 48 -9.10 -5.73 1.06
C GLU A 48 -8.17 -4.71 1.72
N GLU A 49 -7.25 -5.15 2.58
CA GLU A 49 -6.25 -4.30 3.23
C GLU A 49 -5.33 -3.62 2.20
N ALA A 50 -4.91 -4.37 1.17
CA ALA A 50 -4.11 -3.84 0.06
C ALA A 50 -4.89 -2.81 -0.79
N LEU A 51 -6.19 -3.03 -1.01
CA LEU A 51 -7.06 -2.07 -1.72
C LEU A 51 -7.30 -0.79 -0.90
N GLU A 52 -7.44 -0.91 0.42
CA GLU A 52 -7.53 0.26 1.30
C GLU A 52 -6.27 1.11 1.21
N MET A 53 -5.09 0.48 1.31
CA MET A 53 -3.80 1.15 1.16
C MET A 53 -3.61 1.78 -0.24
N LEU A 54 -4.01 1.08 -1.30
CA LEU A 54 -3.98 1.61 -2.67
C LEU A 54 -4.80 2.90 -2.79
N ASN A 55 -6.00 2.93 -2.20
CA ASN A 55 -6.85 4.11 -2.23
C ASN A 55 -6.29 5.26 -1.38
N GLU A 56 -5.65 4.96 -0.25
CA GLU A 56 -4.98 5.95 0.59
C GLU A 56 -3.80 6.61 -0.11
N ILE A 57 -2.91 5.81 -0.71
CA ILE A 57 -1.76 6.32 -1.47
C ILE A 57 -2.26 7.11 -2.69
N GLY A 58 -3.25 6.60 -3.42
CA GLY A 58 -3.85 7.28 -4.57
C GLY A 58 -4.41 8.66 -4.22
N ARG A 59 -5.06 8.81 -3.05
CA ARG A 59 -5.54 10.12 -2.57
C ARG A 59 -4.39 11.07 -2.22
N ALA A 60 -3.27 10.57 -1.70
CA ALA A 60 -2.11 11.39 -1.37
C ALA A 60 -1.34 11.88 -2.62
N LEU A 61 -1.53 11.22 -3.76
CA LEU A 61 -0.93 11.60 -5.04
C LEU A 61 -1.77 12.59 -5.85
N ALA A 62 -3.07 12.74 -5.55
CA ALA A 62 -4.00 13.65 -6.22
C ALA A 62 -3.75 15.13 -5.83
#